data_AF-A0A7V2MY75-F1
#
_entry.id   AF-A0A7V2MY75-F1
#
_cell.length_a   1.000
_cell.length_b   1.000
_cell.length_c   1.000
_cell.angle_alpha   90.00
_cell.angle_beta   90.00
_cell.angle_gamma   90.00
#
_symmetry.space_group_name_H-M   'P 1'
#
loop_
_entity.id
_entity.type
_entity.pdbx_description
1 polymer ?
#
loop_
_entity_poly.entity_id
_entity_poly.type
_entity_poly.pdbx_seq_one_letter_code
_entity_poly.pdbx_strand_id
1 'polypeptide(L)'
;MTGPGALPLVAWLERAAAEVERAALEPLVAVVPGAEVTREPHGSVVVRAGGRRVAEFDRRGTLLAALRWAESTLVRAWLRVPVGGWLLLAPRATHAAPWGVADALALAARAGGEARPAGALEPLDWAQPDRIPTLADPAGLPPGAGTVLLNLLAALARDAGRRALAYHGPYPGEQLFLALLEAFRYEPADVVDPLAAFVAGRLRWTPAPFERLHTPDGVWVHLRDGVEKVHWRGRTYYRVDWQGLARHAPRRVRSEAGRVVCSLWALGEALEDHLLLTPAGDVLAALPPAPPPPIEAPLPPAVARALGAVVAAGSAPALAPFVRAVAGELRYAWAPVVGDLVERAGDRVRFSSRLAARLAARAAALAGAARAALGLQALVELAHLVGDDLRALARERVAALDPAAQAAALGAPPPPDPDAARAITQGVEALLASLPTPCAAGA
;
A
#
# COMPACT_ATOMS: atom_id res chain seq x y z
N MET A 1 8.24 -44.84 5.87
CA MET A 1 7.18 -45.04 4.87
C MET A 1 6.67 -43.67 4.42
N THR A 2 7.21 -43.19 3.31
CA THR A 2 6.95 -41.88 2.70
C THR A 2 5.73 -41.95 1.79
N GLY A 3 4.70 -41.15 2.05
CA GLY A 3 3.51 -41.06 1.19
C GLY A 3 3.82 -40.39 -0.16
N PRO A 4 3.54 -40.99 -1.33
CA PRO A 4 3.96 -40.46 -2.64
C PRO A 4 3.10 -39.32 -3.24
N GLY A 5 2.19 -38.69 -2.50
CA GLY A 5 1.06 -37.95 -3.11
C GLY A 5 1.23 -36.44 -3.38
N ALA A 6 2.17 -35.74 -2.74
CA ALA A 6 2.22 -34.26 -2.80
C ALA A 6 3.16 -33.68 -3.89
N LEU A 7 4.15 -34.46 -4.33
CA LEU A 7 5.11 -34.06 -5.37
C LEU A 7 4.50 -33.81 -6.76
N PRO A 8 3.47 -34.55 -7.23
CA PRO A 8 2.88 -34.33 -8.55
C PRO A 8 2.20 -32.98 -8.66
N LEU A 9 1.42 -32.56 -7.66
CA LEU A 9 0.67 -31.31 -7.70
C LEU A 9 1.55 -30.08 -7.72
N VAL A 10 2.58 -30.00 -6.89
CA VAL A 10 3.38 -28.76 -6.80
C VAL A 10 4.31 -28.66 -7.99
N ALA A 11 4.92 -29.77 -8.43
CA ALA A 11 5.66 -29.82 -9.68
C ALA A 11 4.73 -29.60 -10.90
N TRP A 12 3.47 -30.01 -10.82
CA TRP A 12 2.44 -29.67 -11.81
C TRP A 12 2.04 -28.20 -11.70
N LEU A 13 1.79 -27.60 -10.54
CA LEU A 13 1.48 -26.18 -10.36
C LEU A 13 2.63 -25.27 -10.81
N GLU A 14 3.86 -25.76 -10.77
CA GLU A 14 5.05 -25.03 -11.24
C GLU A 14 5.28 -25.19 -12.75
N ARG A 15 5.00 -26.37 -13.32
CA ARG A 15 5.04 -26.60 -14.77
C ARG A 15 3.82 -26.01 -15.49
N ALA A 16 2.66 -26.18 -14.87
CA ALA A 16 1.34 -25.77 -15.30
C ALA A 16 0.96 -24.41 -14.74
N ALA A 17 1.77 -23.68 -13.96
CA ALA A 17 1.40 -22.31 -13.55
C ALA A 17 1.06 -21.39 -14.74
N ALA A 18 1.65 -21.70 -15.91
CA ALA A 18 1.34 -21.07 -17.20
C ALA A 18 0.01 -21.57 -17.85
N GLU A 19 -0.46 -22.77 -17.50
CA GLU A 19 -1.69 -23.40 -18.00
C GLU A 19 -2.88 -23.29 -17.01
N VAL A 20 -2.57 -23.18 -15.70
CA VAL A 20 -3.47 -23.15 -14.54
C VAL A 20 -4.19 -21.82 -14.39
N GLU A 21 -3.70 -20.74 -15.02
CA GLU A 21 -4.50 -19.52 -15.16
C GLU A 21 -5.87 -19.76 -15.80
N ARG A 22 -6.07 -20.92 -16.46
CA ARG A 22 -7.35 -21.37 -17.03
C ARG A 22 -7.91 -22.67 -16.44
N ALA A 23 -7.25 -23.32 -15.47
CA ALA A 23 -7.68 -24.63 -15.00
C ALA A 23 -8.83 -24.51 -13.98
N ALA A 24 -9.90 -25.28 -14.21
CA ALA A 24 -11.00 -25.40 -13.26
C ALA A 24 -10.53 -26.06 -11.95
N LEU A 25 -11.15 -25.64 -10.84
CA LEU A 25 -10.85 -26.08 -9.48
C LEU A 25 -11.04 -27.59 -9.27
N GLU A 26 -12.02 -28.19 -9.95
CA GLU A 26 -12.41 -29.60 -9.81
C GLU A 26 -11.35 -30.61 -10.29
N PRO A 27 -10.76 -30.48 -11.50
CA PRO A 27 -9.64 -31.31 -11.93
C PRO A 27 -8.47 -31.26 -10.94
N LEU A 28 -8.21 -30.08 -10.37
CA LEU A 28 -7.10 -29.79 -9.47
C LEU A 28 -7.17 -30.57 -8.16
N VAL A 29 -8.37 -30.71 -7.59
CA VAL A 29 -8.61 -31.50 -6.37
C VAL A 29 -8.47 -32.99 -6.65
N ALA A 30 -8.88 -33.45 -7.84
CA ALA A 30 -8.78 -34.85 -8.24
C ALA A 30 -7.32 -35.34 -8.39
N VAL A 31 -6.36 -34.45 -8.65
CA VAL A 31 -4.94 -34.81 -8.81
C VAL A 31 -4.16 -34.89 -7.49
N VAL A 32 -4.78 -34.58 -6.34
CA VAL A 32 -4.09 -34.52 -5.04
C VAL A 32 -4.71 -35.55 -4.10
N PRO A 33 -4.15 -36.76 -4.02
CA PRO A 33 -4.64 -37.78 -3.10
C PRO A 33 -4.63 -37.26 -1.65
N GLY A 34 -5.80 -37.26 -1.01
CA GLY A 34 -5.95 -36.79 0.38
C GLY A 34 -5.92 -35.26 0.54
N ALA A 35 -6.18 -34.49 -0.52
CA ALA A 35 -6.37 -33.05 -0.38
C ALA A 35 -7.68 -32.71 0.35
N GLU A 36 -7.57 -31.76 1.27
CA GLU A 36 -8.69 -31.11 1.91
C GLU A 36 -8.92 -29.76 1.25
N VAL A 37 -10.19 -29.46 0.96
CA VAL A 37 -10.59 -28.23 0.27
C VAL A 37 -11.52 -27.46 1.18
N THR A 38 -11.15 -26.23 1.51
CA THR A 38 -11.99 -25.33 2.31
C THR A 38 -12.31 -24.08 1.51
N ARG A 39 -13.55 -23.59 1.62
CA ARG A 39 -13.98 -22.30 1.07
C ARG A 39 -13.99 -21.26 2.18
N GLU A 40 -13.35 -20.13 1.93
CA GLU A 40 -13.37 -18.96 2.80
C GLU A 40 -14.67 -18.15 2.56
N PRO A 41 -15.05 -17.21 3.45
CA PRO A 41 -16.36 -16.53 3.40
C PRO A 41 -16.75 -15.85 2.09
N HIS A 42 -15.79 -15.28 1.34
CA HIS A 42 -15.98 -14.62 0.05
C HIS A 42 -15.73 -15.55 -1.14
N GLY A 43 -15.54 -16.85 -0.89
CA GLY A 43 -15.51 -17.91 -1.87
C GLY A 43 -14.11 -18.30 -2.36
N SER A 44 -13.03 -17.72 -1.81
CA SER A 44 -11.67 -18.19 -2.08
C SER A 44 -11.53 -19.64 -1.65
N VAL A 45 -10.77 -20.42 -2.40
CA VAL A 45 -10.57 -21.84 -2.14
C VAL A 45 -9.15 -22.09 -1.69
N VAL A 46 -9.02 -22.75 -0.54
CA VAL A 46 -7.74 -23.19 0.02
C VAL A 46 -7.65 -24.69 -0.10
N VAL A 47 -6.56 -25.15 -0.71
CA VAL A 47 -6.25 -26.58 -0.84
C VAL A 47 -5.15 -26.92 0.16
N ARG A 48 -5.40 -27.94 0.98
CA ARG A 48 -4.43 -28.48 1.94
C ARG A 48 -4.09 -29.93 1.61
N ALA A 49 -2.85 -30.34 1.87
CA ALA A 49 -2.41 -31.72 1.81
C ALA A 49 -1.63 -32.04 3.09
N GLY A 50 -1.97 -33.12 3.79
CA GLY A 50 -1.38 -33.45 5.09
C GLY A 50 -1.52 -32.32 6.12
N GLY A 51 -2.66 -31.63 6.12
CA GLY A 51 -2.93 -30.48 6.99
C GLY A 51 -2.19 -29.19 6.62
N ARG A 52 -1.38 -29.16 5.55
CA ARG A 52 -0.62 -27.98 5.12
C ARG A 52 -1.21 -27.34 3.88
N ARG A 53 -1.29 -26.00 3.86
CA ARG A 53 -1.69 -25.23 2.68
C ARG A 53 -0.72 -25.48 1.52
N VAL A 54 -1.24 -25.91 0.37
CA VAL A 54 -0.45 -26.16 -0.85
C VAL A 54 -0.86 -25.24 -2.01
N ALA A 55 -2.10 -24.77 -2.04
CA ALA A 55 -2.57 -23.81 -3.03
C ALA A 55 -3.72 -22.94 -2.51
N GLU A 56 -3.89 -21.78 -3.13
CA GLU A 56 -5.00 -20.86 -2.91
C GLU A 56 -5.51 -20.32 -4.24
N PHE A 57 -6.82 -20.29 -4.41
CA PHE A 57 -7.52 -19.78 -5.58
C PHE A 57 -8.54 -18.72 -5.16
N ASP A 58 -8.77 -17.71 -5.99
CA ASP A 58 -9.95 -16.87 -5.80
C ASP A 58 -11.23 -17.64 -6.17
N ARG A 59 -12.39 -17.03 -5.91
CA ARG A 59 -13.69 -17.66 -6.22
C ARG A 59 -13.93 -17.93 -7.71
N ARG A 60 -13.13 -17.33 -8.60
CA ARG A 60 -13.20 -17.49 -10.06
C ARG A 60 -12.20 -18.54 -10.56
N GLY A 61 -11.43 -19.15 -9.67
CA GLY A 61 -10.42 -20.16 -10.01
C GLY A 61 -9.05 -19.58 -10.37
N THR A 62 -8.81 -18.28 -10.18
CA THR A 62 -7.48 -17.70 -10.39
C THR A 62 -6.52 -18.18 -9.31
N LEU A 63 -5.40 -18.79 -9.69
CA LEU A 63 -4.36 -19.18 -8.73
C LEU A 63 -3.71 -17.95 -8.08
N LEU A 64 -3.78 -17.86 -6.75
CA LEU A 64 -3.27 -16.76 -5.94
C LEU A 64 -1.99 -17.10 -5.19
N ALA A 65 -1.84 -18.37 -4.78
CA ALA A 65 -0.65 -18.88 -4.11
C ALA A 65 -0.42 -20.36 -4.39
N ALA A 66 0.85 -20.78 -4.49
CA ALA A 66 1.27 -22.18 -4.57
C ALA A 66 2.47 -22.42 -3.65
N LEU A 67 2.38 -23.40 -2.75
CA LEU A 67 3.37 -23.68 -1.72
C LEU A 67 3.95 -25.08 -1.87
N ARG A 68 5.28 -25.20 -1.80
CA ARG A 68 6.00 -26.46 -1.81
C ARG A 68 6.56 -26.79 -0.44
N TRP A 69 6.15 -27.94 0.09
CA TRP A 69 6.66 -28.47 1.35
C TRP A 69 7.59 -29.67 1.09
N ALA A 70 8.63 -29.79 1.89
CA ALA A 70 9.39 -31.02 2.07
C ALA A 70 9.15 -31.48 3.51
N GLU A 71 8.38 -32.56 3.66
CA GLU A 71 7.87 -33.01 4.95
C GLU A 71 7.13 -31.88 5.69
N SER A 72 7.74 -31.31 6.74
CA SER A 72 7.20 -30.21 7.54
C SER A 72 7.76 -28.83 7.17
N THR A 73 8.76 -28.75 6.29
CA THR A 73 9.47 -27.50 6.00
C THR A 73 8.99 -26.88 4.69
N LEU A 74 8.68 -25.58 4.71
CA LEU A 74 8.37 -24.84 3.49
C LEU A 74 9.67 -24.68 2.68
N VAL A 75 9.66 -25.16 1.45
CA VAL A 75 10.81 -25.04 0.55
C VAL A 75 10.68 -23.82 -0.36
N ARG A 76 9.45 -23.50 -0.79
CA ARG A 76 9.15 -22.27 -1.53
C ARG A 76 7.66 -21.95 -1.54
N ALA A 77 7.34 -20.69 -1.73
CA ALA A 77 5.99 -20.23 -2.03
C ALA A 77 6.00 -19.24 -3.21
N TRP A 78 5.07 -19.42 -4.14
CA TRP A 78 4.77 -18.46 -5.20
C TRP A 78 3.50 -17.72 -4.84
N LEU A 79 3.55 -16.38 -4.87
CA LEU A 79 2.44 -15.52 -4.51
C LEU A 79 2.15 -14.55 -5.65
N ARG A 80 0.91 -14.53 -6.14
CA ARG A 80 0.53 -13.59 -7.20
C ARG A 80 0.40 -12.18 -6.63
N VAL A 81 0.97 -11.20 -7.34
CA VAL A 81 0.99 -9.78 -6.93
C VAL A 81 0.08 -8.90 -7.80
N PRO A 82 -0.43 -7.75 -7.29
CA PRO A 82 -1.42 -6.93 -8.01
C PRO A 82 -0.91 -6.26 -9.29
N VAL A 83 0.39 -5.96 -9.38
CA VAL A 83 1.00 -5.28 -10.54
C VAL A 83 1.36 -6.23 -11.69
N GLY A 84 0.81 -7.44 -11.67
CA GLY A 84 1.17 -8.52 -12.57
C GLY A 84 2.42 -9.28 -12.10
N GLY A 85 2.47 -10.56 -12.41
CA GLY A 85 3.57 -11.43 -12.02
C GLY A 85 3.43 -12.04 -10.62
N TRP A 86 4.58 -12.49 -10.10
CA TRP A 86 4.67 -13.37 -8.95
C TRP A 86 5.86 -13.02 -8.05
N LEU A 87 5.64 -13.09 -6.74
CA LEU A 87 6.67 -13.07 -5.72
C LEU A 87 7.01 -14.51 -5.34
N LEU A 88 8.28 -14.88 -5.46
CA LEU A 88 8.87 -16.10 -4.91
C LEU A 88 9.40 -15.81 -3.52
N LEU A 89 8.96 -16.59 -2.55
CA LEU A 89 9.58 -16.74 -1.23
C LEU A 89 10.35 -18.06 -1.21
N ALA A 90 11.64 -18.01 -0.89
CA ALA A 90 12.49 -19.17 -0.71
C ALA A 90 13.14 -19.13 0.68
N PRO A 91 12.63 -19.91 1.66
CA PRO A 91 13.16 -19.90 3.02
C PRO A 91 14.63 -20.32 3.07
N ARG A 92 15.43 -19.63 3.89
CA ARG A 92 16.86 -19.89 4.15
C ARG A 92 17.71 -20.03 2.87
N ALA A 93 17.33 -19.35 1.80
CA ALA A 93 17.93 -19.51 0.48
C ALA A 93 18.97 -18.42 0.12
N THR A 94 19.22 -17.46 1.01
CA THR A 94 20.22 -16.40 0.79
C THR A 94 20.97 -16.05 2.06
N HIS A 95 21.98 -15.20 1.93
CA HIS A 95 22.65 -14.54 3.04
C HIS A 95 22.42 -13.03 2.97
N ALA A 96 21.99 -12.42 4.07
CA ALA A 96 21.78 -10.98 4.18
C ALA A 96 22.16 -10.48 5.58
N ALA A 97 22.83 -9.33 5.66
CA ALA A 97 23.03 -8.64 6.92
C ALA A 97 21.70 -8.03 7.40
N PRO A 98 21.43 -8.02 8.72
CA PRO A 98 22.27 -8.49 9.82
C PRO A 98 22.10 -9.99 10.17
N TRP A 99 21.27 -10.74 9.45
CA TRP A 99 20.81 -12.08 9.89
C TRP A 99 21.74 -13.25 9.53
N GLY A 100 22.68 -13.05 8.60
CA GLY A 100 23.40 -14.18 8.02
C GLY A 100 22.45 -14.95 7.09
N VAL A 101 22.15 -16.21 7.39
CA VAL A 101 21.15 -16.98 6.61
C VAL A 101 19.78 -16.31 6.70
N ALA A 102 19.16 -16.07 5.55
CA ALA A 102 17.93 -15.31 5.42
C ALA A 102 16.96 -15.94 4.40
N ASP A 103 15.69 -15.55 4.48
CA ASP A 103 14.68 -15.96 3.49
C ASP A 103 14.78 -15.04 2.27
N ALA A 104 14.88 -15.62 1.07
CA ALA A 104 15.05 -14.86 -0.16
C ALA A 104 13.70 -14.49 -0.79
N LEU A 105 13.61 -13.27 -1.32
CA LEU A 105 12.51 -12.80 -2.14
C LEU A 105 12.97 -12.55 -3.58
N ALA A 106 12.19 -13.00 -4.55
CA ALA A 106 12.44 -12.76 -5.96
C ALA A 106 11.15 -12.53 -6.75
N LEU A 107 11.23 -11.79 -7.86
CA LEU A 107 10.09 -11.49 -8.74
C LEU A 107 10.19 -12.28 -10.04
N ALA A 108 9.08 -12.84 -10.49
CA ALA A 108 8.98 -13.50 -11.78
C ALA A 108 7.73 -13.05 -12.54
N ALA A 109 7.79 -13.08 -13.87
CA ALA A 109 6.60 -12.82 -14.71
C ALA A 109 5.55 -13.93 -14.59
N ARG A 110 5.99 -15.17 -14.32
CA ARG A 110 5.15 -16.36 -14.14
C ARG A 110 5.67 -17.20 -12.99
N ALA A 111 4.78 -17.88 -12.27
CA ALA A 111 5.18 -18.88 -11.28
C ALA A 111 6.00 -19.99 -11.95
N GLY A 112 7.06 -20.44 -11.27
CA GLY A 112 8.02 -21.42 -11.78
C GLY A 112 8.98 -20.88 -12.86
N GLY A 113 8.85 -19.61 -13.26
CA GLY A 113 9.72 -18.97 -14.24
C GLY A 113 11.04 -18.46 -13.65
N GLU A 114 11.84 -17.83 -14.52
CA GLU A 114 13.04 -17.10 -14.11
C GLU A 114 12.66 -15.98 -13.12
N ALA A 115 13.31 -15.98 -11.95
CA ALA A 115 13.04 -15.06 -10.87
C ALA A 115 14.24 -14.16 -10.63
N ARG A 116 14.00 -12.85 -10.53
CA ARG A 116 15.03 -11.84 -10.24
C ARG A 116 15.01 -11.49 -8.75
N PRO A 117 16.16 -11.44 -8.06
CA PRO A 117 16.21 -11.05 -6.65
C PRO A 117 15.51 -9.71 -6.41
N ALA A 118 14.75 -9.63 -5.32
CA ALA A 118 13.97 -8.45 -4.95
C ALA A 118 14.11 -8.06 -3.48
N GLY A 119 14.61 -8.96 -2.63
CA GLY A 119 14.88 -8.64 -1.23
C GLY A 119 15.22 -9.86 -0.38
N ALA A 120 15.40 -9.63 0.91
CA ALA A 120 15.62 -10.67 1.90
C ALA A 120 14.87 -10.34 3.19
N LEU A 121 14.40 -11.38 3.88
CA LEU A 121 13.72 -11.30 5.16
C LEU A 121 14.51 -12.01 6.24
N GLU A 122 14.30 -11.58 7.47
CA GLU A 122 14.67 -12.34 8.65
C GLU A 122 14.14 -13.78 8.55
N PRO A 123 14.98 -14.81 8.79
CA PRO A 123 14.58 -16.19 8.59
C PRO A 123 13.45 -16.60 9.54
N LEU A 124 12.42 -17.25 9.00
CA LEU A 124 11.24 -17.68 9.76
C LEU A 124 10.99 -19.20 9.59
N ASP A 125 10.52 -19.85 10.65
CA ASP A 125 9.87 -21.16 10.49
C ASP A 125 8.45 -20.94 9.97
N TRP A 126 8.29 -20.99 8.65
CA TRP A 126 7.01 -20.82 7.98
C TRP A 126 5.99 -21.92 8.29
N ALA A 127 6.41 -23.04 8.87
CA ALA A 127 5.53 -24.10 9.33
C ALA A 127 4.85 -23.76 10.67
N GLN A 128 5.51 -22.92 11.48
CA GLN A 128 5.08 -22.51 12.81
C GLN A 128 5.42 -21.03 13.08
N PRO A 129 4.95 -20.06 12.26
CA PRO A 129 5.34 -18.65 12.40
C PRO A 129 5.14 -18.16 13.84
N ASP A 130 6.14 -17.53 14.43
CA ASP A 130 6.10 -17.06 15.82
C ASP A 130 6.19 -15.53 15.94
N ARG A 131 6.55 -14.85 14.85
CA ARG A 131 6.70 -13.39 14.78
C ARG A 131 6.48 -12.86 13.36
N ILE A 132 6.39 -11.54 13.25
CA ILE A 132 6.44 -10.83 11.98
C ILE A 132 7.92 -10.57 11.65
N PRO A 133 8.46 -11.15 10.57
CA PRO A 133 9.88 -11.02 10.23
C PRO A 133 10.19 -9.62 9.71
N THR A 134 11.42 -9.18 9.95
CA THR A 134 11.93 -7.93 9.38
C THR A 134 12.28 -8.09 7.90
N LEU A 135 11.89 -7.12 7.06
CA LEU A 135 12.29 -7.03 5.66
C LEU A 135 13.48 -6.06 5.53
N ALA A 136 14.56 -6.46 4.86
CA ALA A 136 15.79 -5.68 4.80
C ALA A 136 15.62 -4.35 4.05
N ASP A 137 15.00 -4.43 2.88
CA ASP A 137 14.68 -3.27 2.05
C ASP A 137 13.23 -3.36 1.56
N PRO A 138 12.28 -2.78 2.31
CA PRO A 138 10.88 -2.73 1.90
C PRO A 138 10.64 -1.97 0.59
N ALA A 139 11.50 -1.01 0.24
CA ALA A 139 11.33 -0.19 -0.96
C ALA A 139 11.71 -0.93 -2.25
N GLY A 140 12.53 -1.99 -2.14
CA GLY A 140 12.88 -2.87 -3.26
C GLY A 140 11.73 -3.74 -3.77
N LEU A 141 10.63 -3.87 -3.01
CA LEU A 141 9.46 -4.65 -3.43
C LEU A 141 8.47 -3.80 -4.24
N PRO A 142 7.84 -4.38 -5.28
CA PRO A 142 6.82 -3.68 -6.03
C PRO A 142 5.57 -3.44 -5.18
N PRO A 143 4.77 -2.40 -5.50
CA PRO A 143 3.57 -2.07 -4.75
C PRO A 143 2.65 -3.27 -4.55
N GLY A 144 2.28 -3.53 -3.28
CA GLY A 144 1.38 -4.62 -2.88
C GLY A 144 2.05 -5.97 -2.64
N ALA A 145 3.31 -6.19 -3.06
CA ALA A 145 4.01 -7.45 -2.81
C ALA A 145 4.23 -7.71 -1.31
N GLY A 146 4.61 -6.68 -0.55
CA GLY A 146 4.72 -6.76 0.91
C GLY A 146 3.40 -7.15 1.58
N THR A 147 2.28 -6.56 1.16
CA THR A 147 0.95 -6.94 1.67
C THR A 147 0.63 -8.41 1.36
N VAL A 148 0.90 -8.87 0.15
CA VAL A 148 0.64 -10.27 -0.24
C VAL A 148 1.46 -11.25 0.62
N LEU A 149 2.72 -10.92 0.90
CA LEU A 149 3.56 -11.69 1.81
C LEU A 149 3.02 -11.70 3.25
N LEU A 150 2.61 -10.54 3.76
CA LEU A 150 1.98 -10.43 5.08
C LEU A 150 0.67 -11.22 5.17
N ASN A 151 -0.11 -11.26 4.09
CA ASN A 151 -1.32 -12.07 4.01
C ASN A 151 -1.03 -13.57 4.05
N LEU A 152 0.04 -14.02 3.37
CA LEU A 152 0.53 -15.39 3.49
C LEU A 152 0.94 -15.70 4.93
N LEU A 153 1.72 -14.83 5.56
CA LEU A 153 2.15 -14.98 6.95
C LEU A 153 0.95 -15.11 7.89
N ALA A 154 -0.04 -14.23 7.76
CA ALA A 154 -1.26 -14.28 8.56
C ALA A 154 -2.03 -15.59 8.32
N ALA A 155 -2.15 -16.04 7.07
CA ALA A 155 -2.81 -17.30 6.75
C ALA A 155 -2.09 -18.51 7.37
N LEU A 156 -0.76 -18.58 7.26
CA LEU A 156 0.04 -19.67 7.85
C LEU A 156 0.04 -19.64 9.38
N ALA A 157 0.09 -18.46 9.99
CA ALA A 157 -0.02 -18.31 11.44
C ALA A 157 -1.41 -18.76 11.95
N ARG A 158 -2.49 -18.40 11.23
CA ARG A 158 -3.85 -18.88 11.51
C ARG A 158 -3.95 -20.39 11.37
N ASP A 159 -3.42 -20.96 10.28
CA ASP A 159 -3.39 -22.40 10.03
C ASP A 159 -2.59 -23.15 11.13
N ALA A 160 -1.55 -22.52 11.70
CA ALA A 160 -0.78 -23.04 12.83
C ALA A 160 -1.40 -22.78 14.21
N GLY A 161 -2.60 -22.18 14.29
CA GLY A 161 -3.29 -21.89 15.55
C GLY A 161 -2.66 -20.78 16.39
N ARG A 162 -1.86 -19.90 15.79
CA ARG A 162 -1.26 -18.76 16.48
C ARG A 162 -2.31 -17.70 16.78
N ARG A 163 -2.41 -17.32 18.05
CA ARG A 163 -3.31 -16.25 18.49
C ARG A 163 -2.80 -14.87 18.10
N ALA A 164 -1.53 -14.58 18.35
CA ALA A 164 -0.93 -13.30 18.03
C ALA A 164 0.56 -13.42 17.76
N LEU A 165 1.06 -12.57 16.88
CA LEU A 165 2.48 -12.40 16.56
C LEU A 165 2.98 -11.06 17.10
N ALA A 166 4.29 -10.95 17.30
CA ALA A 166 4.94 -9.68 17.63
C ALA A 166 5.85 -9.25 16.47
N TYR A 167 6.06 -7.94 16.34
CA TYR A 167 7.09 -7.37 15.48
C TYR A 167 8.21 -6.84 16.38
N HIS A 168 9.43 -7.34 16.17
CA HIS A 168 10.62 -6.95 16.93
C HIS A 168 11.69 -6.32 16.04
N GLY A 169 11.35 -6.00 14.80
CA GLY A 169 12.28 -5.39 13.87
C GLY A 169 12.64 -3.96 14.28
N PRO A 170 13.80 -3.46 13.85
CA PRO A 170 14.32 -2.16 14.25
C PRO A 170 13.58 -0.97 13.62
N TYR A 171 12.62 -1.20 12.72
CA TYR A 171 11.99 -0.15 11.91
C TYR A 171 10.45 -0.13 12.02
N PRO A 172 9.87 0.05 13.22
CA PRO A 172 8.44 0.22 13.37
C PRO A 172 8.03 1.61 12.85
N GLY A 173 7.49 1.67 11.63
CA GLY A 173 7.04 2.91 11.00
C GLY A 173 5.57 2.87 10.58
N GLU A 174 4.99 4.04 10.31
CA GLU A 174 3.59 4.19 9.88
C GLU A 174 3.26 3.32 8.66
N GLN A 175 4.14 3.27 7.66
CA GLN A 175 3.91 2.45 6.47
C GLN A 175 3.79 0.95 6.80
N LEU A 176 4.65 0.44 7.68
CA LEU A 176 4.57 -0.95 8.14
C LEU A 176 3.32 -1.17 8.99
N PHE A 177 3.01 -0.24 9.90
CA PHE A 177 1.79 -0.28 10.71
C PHE A 177 0.55 -0.41 9.81
N LEU A 178 0.40 0.48 8.83
CA LEU A 178 -0.71 0.47 7.88
C LEU A 178 -0.75 -0.82 7.04
N ALA A 179 0.41 -1.36 6.62
CA ALA A 179 0.47 -2.63 5.90
C ALA A 179 0.05 -3.83 6.78
N LEU A 180 0.39 -3.81 8.07
CA LEU A 180 -0.01 -4.85 9.02
C LEU A 180 -1.52 -4.83 9.27
N LEU A 181 -2.15 -3.65 9.35
CA LEU A 181 -3.61 -3.55 9.47
C LEU A 181 -4.34 -4.31 8.35
N GLU A 182 -3.73 -4.40 7.16
CA GLU A 182 -4.33 -5.09 6.02
C GLU A 182 -4.51 -6.58 6.28
N ALA A 183 -3.56 -7.25 6.94
CA ALA A 183 -3.57 -8.71 7.15
C ALA A 183 -3.69 -9.16 8.63
N PHE A 184 -3.67 -8.23 9.58
CA PHE A 184 -3.69 -8.49 11.01
C PHE A 184 -4.63 -7.52 11.74
N ARG A 185 -5.09 -7.93 12.92
CA ARG A 185 -5.71 -7.03 13.90
C ARG A 185 -4.70 -6.68 14.98
N TYR A 186 -4.61 -5.42 15.38
CA TYR A 186 -3.75 -5.08 16.51
C TYR A 186 -4.45 -5.35 17.85
N GLU A 187 -3.66 -5.69 18.86
CA GLU A 187 -4.10 -5.87 20.24
C GLU A 187 -3.18 -5.08 21.20
N PRO A 188 -3.74 -4.42 22.23
CA PRO A 188 -5.17 -4.34 22.54
C PRO A 188 -5.91 -3.31 21.65
N ALA A 189 -7.21 -3.55 21.39
CA ALA A 189 -7.99 -2.76 20.43
C ALA A 189 -8.37 -1.35 20.94
N ASP A 190 -8.37 -1.14 22.26
CA ASP A 190 -8.78 0.09 22.95
C ASP A 190 -7.63 1.09 23.16
N VAL A 191 -6.46 0.85 22.57
CA VAL A 191 -5.35 1.78 22.62
C VAL A 191 -5.69 3.10 21.92
N VAL A 192 -5.48 4.22 22.61
CA VAL A 192 -5.82 5.57 22.11
C VAL A 192 -4.98 5.98 20.91
N ASP A 193 -3.68 5.68 20.95
CA ASP A 193 -2.74 5.93 19.84
C ASP A 193 -2.03 4.62 19.47
N PRO A 194 -2.61 3.83 18.55
CA PRO A 194 -2.03 2.56 18.14
C PRO A 194 -0.72 2.73 17.38
N LEU A 195 -0.54 3.83 16.62
CA LEU A 195 0.72 4.05 15.91
C LEU A 195 1.87 4.28 16.90
N ALA A 196 1.68 5.15 17.89
CA ALA A 196 2.69 5.35 18.93
C ALA A 196 2.94 4.08 19.76
N ALA A 197 1.90 3.29 20.04
CA ALA A 197 2.06 2.00 20.71
C ALA A 197 2.83 0.99 19.85
N PHE A 198 2.63 0.97 18.54
CA PHE A 198 3.40 0.14 17.61
C PHE A 198 4.88 0.53 17.58
N VAL A 199 5.16 1.83 17.45
CA VAL A 199 6.53 2.38 17.48
C VAL A 199 7.24 2.01 18.78
N ALA A 200 6.51 2.01 19.90
CA ALA A 200 7.02 1.60 21.20
C ALA A 200 7.09 0.06 21.41
N GLY A 201 6.75 -0.76 20.40
CA GLY A 201 6.77 -2.22 20.49
C GLY A 201 5.71 -2.80 21.44
N ARG A 202 4.62 -2.07 21.72
CA ARG A 202 3.59 -2.44 22.70
C ARG A 202 2.37 -3.14 22.09
N LEU A 203 2.34 -3.35 20.77
CA LEU A 203 1.24 -4.04 20.09
C LEU A 203 1.58 -5.49 19.79
N ARG A 204 0.56 -6.34 19.86
CA ARG A 204 0.55 -7.68 19.27
C ARG A 204 -0.39 -7.71 18.07
N TRP A 205 -0.21 -8.70 17.21
CA TRP A 205 -0.87 -8.77 15.90
C TRP A 205 -1.57 -10.11 15.71
N THR A 206 -2.88 -10.10 15.81
CA THR A 206 -3.72 -11.28 15.63
C THR A 206 -3.92 -11.54 14.13
N PRO A 207 -3.57 -12.74 13.62
CA PRO A 207 -3.71 -13.06 12.21
C PRO A 207 -5.15 -12.90 11.72
N ALA A 208 -5.35 -12.09 10.68
CA ALA A 208 -6.65 -11.81 10.09
C ALA A 208 -6.53 -11.68 8.56
N PRO A 209 -6.14 -12.77 7.87
CA PRO A 209 -5.89 -12.74 6.44
C PRO A 209 -7.15 -12.32 5.68
N PHE A 210 -6.95 -11.62 4.57
CA PHE A 210 -8.00 -11.23 3.64
C PHE A 210 -8.02 -12.15 2.42
N GLU A 211 -9.20 -12.30 1.85
CA GLU A 211 -9.42 -12.95 0.57
C GLU A 211 -9.10 -12.00 -0.59
N ARG A 212 -8.71 -12.57 -1.73
CA ARG A 212 -8.33 -11.81 -2.91
C ARG A 212 -9.20 -12.24 -4.09
N LEU A 213 -9.63 -11.27 -4.89
CA LEU A 213 -10.33 -11.50 -6.14
C LEU A 213 -9.58 -10.81 -7.28
N HIS A 214 -9.30 -11.56 -8.35
CA HIS A 214 -8.79 -11.02 -9.59
C HIS A 214 -9.89 -11.04 -10.66
N THR A 215 -10.22 -9.87 -11.24
CA THR A 215 -11.24 -9.78 -12.29
C THR A 215 -10.60 -9.74 -13.69
N PRO A 216 -11.31 -10.18 -14.74
CA PRO A 216 -10.87 -10.06 -16.13
C PRO A 216 -10.53 -8.62 -16.54
N ASP A 217 -11.14 -7.62 -15.90
CA ASP A 217 -10.90 -6.20 -16.14
C ASP A 217 -9.58 -5.68 -15.53
N GLY A 218 -8.75 -6.58 -14.98
CA GLY A 218 -7.50 -6.25 -14.32
C GLY A 218 -7.70 -5.54 -12.99
N VAL A 219 -8.81 -5.82 -12.30
CA VAL A 219 -9.08 -5.32 -10.95
C VAL A 219 -8.67 -6.37 -9.93
N TRP A 220 -7.89 -5.94 -8.93
CA TRP A 220 -7.54 -6.74 -7.77
C TRP A 220 -8.29 -6.23 -6.56
N VAL A 221 -9.03 -7.08 -5.85
CA VAL A 221 -9.85 -6.68 -4.70
C VAL A 221 -9.43 -7.46 -3.46
N HIS A 222 -9.28 -6.76 -2.33
CA HIS A 222 -9.10 -7.37 -1.01
C HIS A 222 -10.44 -7.38 -0.27
N LEU A 223 -10.79 -8.56 0.24
CA LEU A 223 -12.09 -8.85 0.83
C LEU A 223 -11.91 -9.44 2.23
N ARG A 224 -12.55 -8.82 3.21
CA ARG A 224 -12.66 -9.37 4.57
C ARG A 224 -13.99 -8.94 5.19
N ASP A 225 -14.10 -7.69 5.60
CA ASP A 225 -15.37 -7.09 6.04
C ASP A 225 -16.00 -6.30 4.89
N GLY A 226 -16.18 -6.97 3.75
CA GLY A 226 -16.49 -6.36 2.45
C GLY A 226 -15.24 -5.92 1.68
N VAL A 227 -15.40 -5.00 0.73
CA VAL A 227 -14.29 -4.46 -0.08
C VAL A 227 -13.47 -3.48 0.75
N GLU A 228 -12.24 -3.84 1.09
CA GLU A 228 -11.35 -3.01 1.91
C GLU A 228 -10.28 -2.27 1.09
N LYS A 229 -9.83 -2.87 -0.02
CA LYS A 229 -8.77 -2.32 -0.88
C LYS A 229 -8.97 -2.78 -2.32
N VAL A 230 -8.68 -1.90 -3.28
CA VAL A 230 -8.79 -2.18 -4.71
C VAL A 230 -7.53 -1.71 -5.43
N HIS A 231 -6.92 -2.55 -6.26
CA HIS A 231 -5.92 -2.13 -7.24
C HIS A 231 -6.53 -2.16 -8.64
N TRP A 232 -6.38 -1.06 -9.38
CA TRP A 232 -6.86 -0.95 -10.75
C TRP A 232 -6.03 0.08 -11.53
N ARG A 233 -5.54 -0.30 -12.71
CA ARG A 233 -4.74 0.56 -13.61
C ARG A 233 -3.60 1.31 -12.88
N GLY A 234 -2.80 0.57 -12.12
CA GLY A 234 -1.66 1.10 -11.35
C GLY A 234 -2.03 1.94 -10.12
N ARG A 235 -3.32 2.10 -9.82
CA ARG A 235 -3.81 2.87 -8.68
C ARG A 235 -4.31 1.95 -7.59
N THR A 236 -4.18 2.40 -6.34
CA THR A 236 -4.71 1.70 -5.17
C THR A 236 -5.71 2.59 -4.45
N TYR A 237 -6.90 2.04 -4.21
CA TYR A 237 -7.98 2.64 -3.45
C TYR A 237 -8.09 1.94 -2.11
N TYR A 238 -8.35 2.70 -1.07
CA TYR A 238 -8.46 2.20 0.30
C TYR A 238 -9.81 2.55 0.89
N ARG A 239 -10.39 1.63 1.67
CA ARG A 239 -11.51 1.96 2.54
C ARG A 239 -11.07 3.05 3.52
N VAL A 240 -11.98 3.98 3.82
CA VAL A 240 -11.69 5.14 4.66
C VAL A 240 -11.38 4.74 6.10
N ASP A 241 -12.11 3.76 6.61
CA ASP A 241 -11.91 3.24 7.95
C ASP A 241 -11.29 1.85 7.90
N TRP A 242 -10.25 1.63 8.69
CA TRP A 242 -9.64 0.33 8.88
C TRP A 242 -9.45 0.06 10.37
N GLN A 243 -10.24 -0.85 10.94
CA GLN A 243 -10.20 -1.15 12.38
C GLN A 243 -10.51 0.08 13.27
N GLY A 244 -11.42 0.97 12.85
CA GLY A 244 -11.72 2.20 13.60
C GLY A 244 -10.69 3.32 13.38
N LEU A 245 -9.70 3.10 12.52
CA LEU A 245 -8.68 4.09 12.14
C LEU A 245 -9.04 4.71 10.80
N ALA A 246 -9.24 6.03 10.81
CA ALA A 246 -9.43 6.81 9.60
C ALA A 246 -8.11 6.91 8.83
N ARG A 247 -8.05 6.28 7.65
CA ARG A 247 -6.94 6.39 6.73
C ARG A 247 -7.17 7.57 5.79
N HIS A 248 -6.27 8.54 5.83
CA HIS A 248 -6.25 9.60 4.84
C HIS A 248 -5.64 9.07 3.54
N ALA A 249 -6.47 8.92 2.50
CA ALA A 249 -6.04 8.57 1.16
C ALA A 249 -6.82 9.37 0.12
N PRO A 250 -6.17 9.85 -0.96
CA PRO A 250 -6.82 10.57 -2.05
C PRO A 250 -7.66 9.64 -2.93
N ARG A 251 -7.43 8.33 -2.85
CA ARG A 251 -8.12 7.30 -3.62
C ARG A 251 -8.87 6.40 -2.65
N ARG A 252 -10.20 6.47 -2.67
CA ARG A 252 -11.06 5.87 -1.65
C ARG A 252 -11.97 4.80 -2.21
N VAL A 253 -12.20 3.76 -1.41
CA VAL A 253 -13.30 2.83 -1.54
C VAL A 253 -14.43 3.32 -0.64
N ARG A 254 -15.62 3.51 -1.20
CA ARG A 254 -16.83 3.98 -0.49
C ARG A 254 -18.02 3.08 -0.80
N SER A 255 -18.95 2.97 0.13
CA SER A 255 -20.22 2.27 -0.10
C SER A 255 -21.31 3.31 -0.38
N GLU A 256 -22.03 3.15 -1.48
CA GLU A 256 -23.13 4.06 -1.88
C GLU A 256 -24.27 3.24 -2.49
N ALA A 257 -25.49 3.41 -1.96
CA ALA A 257 -26.70 2.76 -2.49
C ALA A 257 -26.57 1.25 -2.75
N GLY A 258 -25.92 0.52 -1.84
CA GLY A 258 -25.70 -0.93 -1.98
C GLY A 258 -24.62 -1.33 -2.98
N ARG A 259 -23.82 -0.38 -3.46
CA ARG A 259 -22.67 -0.58 -4.34
C ARG A 259 -21.39 -0.12 -3.67
N VAL A 260 -20.27 -0.55 -4.22
CA VAL A 260 -18.94 -0.07 -3.84
C VAL A 260 -18.41 0.80 -4.96
N VAL A 261 -17.93 1.99 -4.63
CA VAL A 261 -17.39 2.98 -5.58
C VAL A 261 -15.94 3.26 -5.24
N CYS A 262 -15.08 3.28 -6.24
CA CYS A 262 -13.71 3.76 -6.12
C CYS A 262 -13.65 5.18 -6.67
N SER A 263 -13.20 6.13 -5.85
CA SER A 263 -13.23 7.56 -6.18
C SER A 263 -11.95 8.27 -5.83
N LEU A 264 -11.70 9.36 -6.54
CA LEU A 264 -10.79 10.41 -6.15
C LEU A 264 -11.47 11.33 -5.13
N TRP A 265 -10.77 11.66 -4.06
CA TRP A 265 -11.31 12.37 -2.91
C TRP A 265 -10.33 13.41 -2.41
N ALA A 266 -10.81 14.62 -2.16
CA ALA A 266 -10.06 15.67 -1.49
C ALA A 266 -11.03 16.66 -0.83
N LEU A 267 -10.55 17.40 0.16
CA LEU A 267 -11.33 18.45 0.83
C LEU A 267 -12.64 17.94 1.47
N GLY A 268 -12.72 16.65 1.79
CA GLY A 268 -13.90 16.04 2.41
C GLY A 268 -15.01 15.62 1.44
N GLU A 269 -14.75 15.57 0.13
CA GLU A 269 -15.74 15.15 -0.88
C GLU A 269 -15.14 14.37 -2.05
N ALA A 270 -16.00 13.65 -2.77
CA ALA A 270 -15.62 12.97 -4.01
C ALA A 270 -15.45 13.99 -5.15
N LEU A 271 -14.33 13.90 -5.85
CA LEU A 271 -14.02 14.75 -7.01
C LEU A 271 -14.26 14.02 -8.35
N GLU A 272 -14.06 12.72 -8.37
CA GLU A 272 -14.20 11.90 -9.58
C GLU A 272 -14.43 10.44 -9.19
N ASP A 273 -15.39 9.77 -9.81
CA ASP A 273 -15.60 8.32 -9.64
C ASP A 273 -14.94 7.55 -10.79
N HIS A 274 -14.35 6.41 -10.46
CA HIS A 274 -13.49 5.65 -11.37
C HIS A 274 -13.99 4.23 -11.63
N LEU A 275 -14.52 3.56 -10.61
CA LEU A 275 -14.92 2.16 -10.70
C LEU A 275 -16.14 1.88 -9.83
N LEU A 276 -17.10 1.13 -10.36
CA LEU A 276 -18.26 0.61 -9.65
C LEU A 276 -18.11 -0.90 -9.48
N LEU A 277 -18.31 -1.36 -8.26
CA LEU A 277 -18.22 -2.75 -7.85
C LEU A 277 -19.50 -3.19 -7.12
N THR A 278 -19.80 -4.49 -7.15
CA THR A 278 -20.72 -5.10 -6.20
C THR A 278 -20.12 -5.07 -4.78
N PRO A 279 -20.92 -5.26 -3.71
CA PRO A 279 -20.39 -5.46 -2.37
C PRO A 279 -19.44 -6.66 -2.25
N ALA A 280 -19.60 -7.64 -3.14
CA ALA A 280 -18.70 -8.77 -3.25
C ALA A 280 -17.38 -8.40 -3.95
N GLY A 281 -17.28 -7.27 -4.66
CA GLY A 281 -16.06 -6.85 -5.35
C GLY A 281 -16.01 -7.18 -6.85
N ASP A 282 -17.11 -7.66 -7.43
CA ASP A 282 -17.20 -7.85 -8.89
C ASP A 282 -17.37 -6.51 -9.59
N VAL A 283 -16.72 -6.34 -10.75
CA VAL A 283 -16.81 -5.12 -11.54
C VAL A 283 -18.20 -4.99 -12.16
N LEU A 284 -18.86 -3.86 -11.90
CA LEU A 284 -20.11 -3.46 -12.54
C LEU A 284 -19.83 -2.52 -13.72
N ALA A 285 -18.95 -1.54 -13.53
CA ALA A 285 -18.56 -0.61 -14.58
C ALA A 285 -17.23 0.08 -14.26
N ALA A 286 -16.40 0.27 -15.28
CA ALA A 286 -15.34 1.27 -15.27
C ALA A 286 -15.92 2.60 -15.76
N LEU A 287 -15.80 3.66 -14.97
CA LEU A 287 -16.36 4.96 -15.30
C LEU A 287 -15.32 5.76 -16.12
N PRO A 288 -15.70 6.31 -17.28
CA PRO A 288 -14.79 7.14 -18.06
C PRO A 288 -14.44 8.41 -17.26
N PRO A 289 -13.15 8.80 -17.18
CA PRO A 289 -12.77 10.01 -16.48
C PRO A 289 -13.37 11.22 -17.20
N ALA A 290 -13.96 12.15 -16.43
CA ALA A 290 -14.43 13.41 -16.99
C ALA A 290 -13.23 14.22 -17.50
N PRO A 291 -13.32 15.04 -18.56
CA PRO A 291 -12.20 15.88 -18.95
C PRO A 291 -11.83 16.84 -17.80
N PRO A 292 -10.57 16.89 -17.35
CA PRO A 292 -10.15 17.85 -16.33
C PRO A 292 -10.24 19.29 -16.88
N PRO A 293 -10.54 20.30 -16.02
CA PRO A 293 -10.50 21.70 -16.42
C PRO A 293 -9.13 22.05 -17.03
N PRO A 294 -9.09 22.87 -18.10
CA PRO A 294 -7.85 23.27 -18.77
C PRO A 294 -7.13 24.40 -18.00
N ILE A 295 -6.96 24.24 -16.68
CA ILE A 295 -6.21 25.17 -15.84
C ILE A 295 -4.76 24.72 -15.81
N GLU A 296 -3.86 25.59 -16.27
CA GLU A 296 -2.42 25.42 -16.13
C GLU A 296 -1.81 26.70 -15.56
N ALA A 297 -1.28 26.62 -14.34
CA ALA A 297 -0.74 27.78 -13.63
C ALA A 297 0.36 27.37 -12.65
N PRO A 298 1.54 28.03 -12.65
CA PRO A 298 2.58 27.75 -11.68
C PRO A 298 2.12 28.14 -10.26
N LEU A 299 2.49 27.33 -9.28
CA LEU A 299 2.26 27.66 -7.87
C LEU A 299 3.37 28.58 -7.35
N PRO A 300 3.04 29.59 -6.53
CA PRO A 300 4.04 30.49 -5.97
C PRO A 300 5.09 29.77 -5.10
N PRO A 301 6.35 30.23 -5.05
CA PRO A 301 7.40 29.63 -4.22
C PRO A 301 7.06 29.54 -2.72
N ALA A 302 6.18 30.43 -2.23
CA ALA A 302 5.68 30.36 -0.85
C ALA A 302 4.90 29.07 -0.58
N VAL A 303 4.17 28.53 -1.57
CA VAL A 303 3.46 27.25 -1.46
C VAL A 303 4.46 26.11 -1.35
N ALA A 304 5.53 26.10 -2.16
CA ALA A 304 6.58 25.08 -2.09
C ALA A 304 7.24 25.02 -0.70
N ARG A 305 7.61 26.18 -0.14
CA ARG A 305 8.15 26.27 1.23
C ARG A 305 7.17 25.74 2.28
N ALA A 306 5.89 26.08 2.15
CA ALA A 306 4.85 25.60 3.04
C ALA A 306 4.63 24.08 2.94
N LEU A 307 4.63 23.50 1.74
CA LEU A 307 4.58 22.05 1.54
C LEU A 307 5.76 21.37 2.24
N GLY A 308 6.99 21.90 2.05
CA GLY A 308 8.18 21.42 2.73
C GLY A 308 8.06 21.48 4.26
N ALA A 309 7.51 22.58 4.80
CA ALA A 309 7.31 22.74 6.24
C ALA A 309 6.29 21.73 6.81
N VAL A 310 5.14 21.54 6.15
CA VAL A 310 4.11 20.58 6.58
C VAL A 310 4.65 19.15 6.53
N VAL A 311 5.29 18.75 5.42
CA VAL A 311 5.83 17.39 5.29
C VAL A 311 6.97 17.15 6.27
N ALA A 312 7.83 18.15 6.51
CA ALA A 312 8.91 18.05 7.49
C ALA A 312 8.37 17.87 8.92
N ALA A 313 7.28 18.56 9.29
CA ALA A 313 6.67 18.42 10.60
C ALA A 313 6.12 17.00 10.88
N GLY A 314 5.65 16.30 9.84
CA GLY A 314 5.19 14.91 9.92
C GLY A 314 6.27 13.86 9.63
N SER A 315 7.54 14.25 9.48
CA SER A 315 8.65 13.34 9.16
C SER A 315 9.55 13.10 10.37
N ALA A 316 10.44 12.10 10.27
CA ALA A 316 11.50 11.94 11.26
C ALA A 316 12.31 13.25 11.39
N PRO A 317 12.58 13.77 12.61
CA PRO A 317 13.19 15.08 12.80
C PRO A 317 14.50 15.27 12.02
N ALA A 318 15.35 14.25 11.98
CA ALA A 318 16.62 14.27 11.23
C ALA A 318 16.43 14.47 9.71
N LEU A 319 15.29 14.07 9.14
CA LEU A 319 14.99 14.21 7.72
C LEU A 319 14.41 15.59 7.36
N ALA A 320 13.93 16.36 8.34
CA ALA A 320 13.22 17.62 8.13
C ALA A 320 13.99 18.65 7.29
N PRO A 321 15.31 18.90 7.48
CA PRO A 321 16.06 19.85 6.66
C PRO A 321 16.13 19.41 5.19
N PHE A 322 16.30 18.11 4.94
CA PHE A 322 16.37 17.54 3.60
C PHE A 322 15.02 17.59 2.88
N VAL A 323 13.92 17.32 3.59
CA VAL A 323 12.56 17.47 3.04
C VAL A 323 12.30 18.91 2.60
N ARG A 324 12.65 19.90 3.44
CA ARG A 324 12.47 21.32 3.10
C ARG A 324 13.32 21.73 1.91
N ALA A 325 14.57 21.28 1.84
CA ALA A 325 15.47 21.57 0.72
C ALA A 325 14.91 21.01 -0.60
N VAL A 326 14.54 19.72 -0.61
CA VAL A 326 13.95 19.07 -1.79
C VAL A 326 12.66 19.78 -2.22
N ALA A 327 11.78 20.11 -1.27
CA ALA A 327 10.54 20.83 -1.58
C ALA A 327 10.80 22.20 -2.22
N GLY A 328 11.90 22.89 -1.86
CA GLY A 328 12.28 24.15 -2.49
C GLY A 328 12.85 24.01 -3.91
N GLU A 329 13.37 22.83 -4.27
CA GLU A 329 14.00 22.54 -5.57
C GLU A 329 12.97 22.12 -6.63
N LEU A 330 11.83 21.56 -6.22
CA LEU A 330 10.76 21.12 -7.13
C LEU A 330 9.92 22.29 -7.65
N ARG A 331 9.41 22.14 -8.87
CA ARG A 331 8.50 23.09 -9.52
C ARG A 331 7.07 22.60 -9.43
N TYR A 332 6.22 23.39 -8.79
CA TYR A 332 4.81 23.05 -8.58
C TYR A 332 3.90 23.84 -9.51
N ALA A 333 2.87 23.19 -10.04
CA ALA A 333 1.85 23.84 -10.84
C ALA A 333 0.48 23.17 -10.67
N TRP A 334 -0.59 23.95 -10.87
CA TRP A 334 -1.88 23.40 -11.26
C TRP A 334 -1.82 22.96 -12.72
N ALA A 335 -2.38 21.79 -13.02
CA ALA A 335 -2.46 21.31 -14.39
C ALA A 335 -3.57 20.26 -14.59
N PRO A 336 -3.97 19.98 -15.84
CA PRO A 336 -4.82 18.84 -16.15
C PRO A 336 -4.12 17.52 -15.79
N VAL A 337 -4.57 16.88 -14.70
CA VAL A 337 -4.11 15.55 -14.27
C VAL A 337 -5.26 14.56 -14.43
N VAL A 338 -5.03 13.48 -15.18
CA VAL A 338 -6.07 12.51 -15.55
C VAL A 338 -6.13 11.36 -14.54
N GLY A 339 -7.30 11.19 -13.92
CA GLY A 339 -7.59 10.09 -12.99
C GLY A 339 -6.75 10.11 -11.71
N ASP A 340 -6.16 11.26 -11.34
CA ASP A 340 -5.43 11.43 -10.10
C ASP A 340 -5.38 12.90 -9.63
N LEU A 341 -4.84 13.13 -8.43
CA LEU A 341 -4.67 14.47 -7.86
C LEU A 341 -3.27 15.04 -8.00
N VAL A 342 -2.28 14.20 -8.23
CA VAL A 342 -0.88 14.60 -8.38
C VAL A 342 -0.18 13.73 -9.42
N GLU A 343 0.68 14.37 -10.20
CA GLU A 343 1.62 13.71 -11.10
C GLU A 343 3.00 14.32 -10.88
N ARG A 344 4.02 13.48 -10.77
CA ARG A 344 5.42 13.92 -10.70
C ARG A 344 6.19 13.38 -11.89
N ALA A 345 6.85 14.29 -12.60
CA ALA A 345 7.75 13.97 -13.70
C ALA A 345 9.07 14.73 -13.51
N GLY A 346 10.11 14.03 -13.05
CA GLY A 346 11.40 14.64 -12.74
C GLY A 346 11.31 15.67 -11.61
N ASP A 347 11.68 16.92 -11.91
CA ASP A 347 11.63 18.08 -11.01
C ASP A 347 10.27 18.79 -10.99
N ARG A 348 9.29 18.33 -11.80
CA ARG A 348 7.97 18.94 -11.90
C ARG A 348 6.93 18.13 -11.14
N VAL A 349 6.13 18.84 -10.34
CA VAL A 349 4.97 18.32 -9.63
C VAL A 349 3.72 19.07 -10.12
N ARG A 350 2.78 18.33 -10.67
CA ARG A 350 1.52 18.84 -11.19
C ARG A 350 0.39 18.41 -10.26
N PHE A 351 -0.32 19.35 -9.68
CA PHE A 351 -1.54 19.10 -8.94
C PHE A 351 -2.76 19.27 -9.84
N SER A 352 -3.78 18.44 -9.61
CA SER A 352 -4.96 18.39 -10.49
C SER A 352 -5.72 19.72 -10.53
N SER A 353 -6.02 20.18 -11.74
CA SER A 353 -6.88 21.32 -12.01
C SER A 353 -8.30 21.15 -11.46
N ARG A 354 -8.77 19.91 -11.25
CA ARG A 354 -10.07 19.65 -10.59
C ARG A 354 -10.03 20.08 -9.12
N LEU A 355 -8.94 19.77 -8.42
CA LEU A 355 -8.74 20.22 -7.05
C LEU A 355 -8.66 21.75 -6.98
N ALA A 356 -7.91 22.37 -7.92
CA ALA A 356 -7.84 23.83 -8.02
C ALA A 356 -9.22 24.47 -8.23
N ALA A 357 -10.00 23.96 -9.18
CA ALA A 357 -11.34 24.45 -9.47
C ALA A 357 -12.29 24.27 -8.28
N ARG A 358 -12.23 23.12 -7.59
CA ARG A 358 -13.07 22.88 -6.42
C ARG A 358 -12.71 23.78 -5.25
N LEU A 359 -11.41 23.96 -5.01
CA LEU A 359 -10.89 24.86 -4.00
C LEU A 359 -11.28 26.32 -4.28
N ALA A 360 -11.17 26.77 -5.53
CA ALA A 360 -11.59 28.11 -5.95
C ALA A 360 -13.09 28.36 -5.72
N ALA A 361 -13.94 27.42 -6.13
CA ALA A 361 -15.39 27.52 -5.93
C ALA A 361 -15.76 27.62 -4.45
N ARG A 362 -15.14 26.80 -3.58
CA ARG A 362 -15.38 26.84 -2.13
C ARG A 362 -14.82 28.10 -1.49
N ALA A 363 -13.62 28.53 -1.88
CA ALA A 363 -13.00 29.74 -1.35
C ALA A 363 -13.81 31.00 -1.70
N ALA A 364 -14.45 31.05 -2.87
CA ALA A 364 -15.30 32.17 -3.29
C ALA A 364 -16.54 32.34 -2.39
N ALA A 365 -17.05 31.26 -1.79
CA ALA A 365 -18.19 31.28 -0.88
C ALA A 365 -17.81 31.59 0.58
N LEU A 366 -16.52 31.74 0.90
CA LEU A 366 -16.01 31.94 2.25
C LEU A 366 -15.24 33.25 2.39
N ALA A 367 -15.23 33.81 3.59
CA ALA A 367 -14.47 35.01 3.95
C ALA A 367 -13.67 34.81 5.25
N GLY A 368 -12.68 35.67 5.47
CA GLY A 368 -11.89 35.75 6.71
C GLY A 368 -11.32 34.40 7.15
N ALA A 369 -11.50 34.08 8.43
CA ALA A 369 -10.94 32.89 9.07
C ALA A 369 -11.39 31.57 8.43
N ALA A 370 -12.65 31.47 7.96
CA ALA A 370 -13.14 30.26 7.31
C ALA A 370 -12.44 30.00 5.98
N ARG A 371 -12.15 31.06 5.22
CA ARG A 371 -11.38 30.97 3.97
C ARG A 371 -9.93 30.56 4.24
N ALA A 372 -9.31 31.11 5.28
CA ALA A 372 -7.96 30.72 5.71
C ALA A 372 -7.90 29.25 6.16
N ALA A 373 -8.90 28.79 6.93
CA ALA A 373 -9.00 27.39 7.36
C ALA A 373 -9.11 26.42 6.17
N LEU A 374 -9.91 26.77 5.15
CA LEU A 374 -9.98 26.00 3.90
C LEU A 374 -8.63 25.98 3.18
N GLY A 375 -7.93 27.11 3.12
CA GLY A 375 -6.59 27.18 2.52
C GLY A 375 -5.56 26.31 3.25
N LEU A 376 -5.61 26.27 4.58
CA LEU A 376 -4.77 25.38 5.39
C LEU A 376 -5.12 23.90 5.14
N GLN A 377 -6.42 23.55 5.13
CA GLN A 377 -6.86 22.20 4.80
C GLN A 377 -6.35 21.76 3.43
N ALA A 378 -6.46 22.63 2.42
CA ALA A 378 -5.95 22.36 1.09
C ALA A 378 -4.44 22.17 1.06
N LEU A 379 -3.68 23.01 1.76
CA LEU A 379 -2.22 22.88 1.85
C LEU A 379 -1.82 21.53 2.48
N VAL A 380 -2.53 21.08 3.52
CA VAL A 380 -2.31 19.77 4.14
C VAL A 380 -2.62 18.63 3.18
N GLU A 381 -3.72 18.71 2.43
CA GLU A 381 -4.07 17.73 1.39
C GLU A 381 -2.97 17.65 0.31
N LEU A 382 -2.49 18.80 -0.19
CA LEU A 382 -1.39 18.85 -1.15
C LEU A 382 -0.10 18.26 -0.57
N ALA A 383 0.21 18.54 0.70
CA ALA A 383 1.37 17.99 1.39
C ALA A 383 1.29 16.46 1.52
N HIS A 384 0.11 15.90 1.79
CA HIS A 384 -0.09 14.44 1.82
C HIS A 384 0.12 13.80 0.44
N LEU A 385 -0.28 14.48 -0.65
CA LEU A 385 -0.09 13.99 -2.01
C LEU A 385 1.39 13.85 -2.41
N VAL A 386 2.25 14.75 -1.94
CA VAL A 386 3.70 14.76 -2.29
C VAL A 386 4.61 14.25 -1.20
N GLY A 387 4.08 13.97 0.00
CA GLY A 387 4.88 13.71 1.19
C GLY A 387 5.79 12.49 1.04
N ASP A 388 5.29 11.41 0.44
CA ASP A 388 6.10 10.20 0.21
C ASP A 388 7.24 10.43 -0.78
N ASP A 389 6.99 11.17 -1.87
CA ASP A 389 8.01 11.54 -2.86
C ASP A 389 9.10 12.43 -2.24
N LEU A 390 8.68 13.45 -1.47
CA LEU A 390 9.61 14.34 -0.77
C LEU A 390 10.46 13.59 0.24
N ARG A 391 9.86 12.68 1.02
CA ARG A 391 10.60 11.83 1.97
C ARG A 391 11.54 10.86 1.25
N ALA A 392 11.14 10.28 0.12
CA ALA A 392 11.99 9.40 -0.67
C ALA A 392 13.23 10.13 -1.20
N LEU A 393 13.04 11.28 -1.85
CA LEU A 393 14.13 12.12 -2.32
C LEU A 393 15.05 12.61 -1.18
N ALA A 394 14.46 13.00 -0.05
CA ALA A 394 15.24 13.39 1.12
C ALA A 394 16.10 12.23 1.65
N ARG A 395 15.56 11.00 1.70
CA ARG A 395 16.32 9.80 2.10
C ARG A 395 17.43 9.47 1.13
N GLU A 396 17.17 9.55 -0.18
CA GLU A 396 18.20 9.36 -1.21
C GLU A 396 19.35 10.36 -1.04
N ARG A 397 19.02 11.62 -0.72
CA ARG A 397 20.03 12.65 -0.47
C ARG A 397 20.87 12.38 0.77
N VAL A 398 20.24 11.90 1.86
CA VAL A 398 20.96 11.49 3.08
C VAL A 398 21.84 10.26 2.80
N ALA A 399 21.35 9.30 2.02
CA ALA A 399 22.09 8.09 1.67
C ALA A 399 23.28 8.36 0.74
N ALA A 400 23.24 9.45 -0.02
CA ALA A 400 24.34 9.89 -0.88
C ALA A 400 25.44 10.68 -0.14
N LEU A 401 25.23 11.03 1.14
CA LEU A 401 26.27 11.65 1.96
C LEU A 401 27.38 10.64 2.28
N ASP A 402 28.58 11.15 2.55
CA ASP A 402 29.62 10.31 3.14
C ASP A 402 29.18 9.80 4.54
N PRO A 403 29.75 8.67 5.03
CA PRO A 403 29.30 8.06 6.27
C PRO A 403 29.38 8.97 7.50
N ALA A 404 30.35 9.89 7.56
CA ALA A 404 30.52 10.79 8.69
C ALA A 404 29.46 11.89 8.68
N ALA A 405 29.19 12.48 7.50
CA ALA A 405 28.13 13.46 7.30
C ALA A 405 26.73 12.83 7.50
N GLN A 406 26.54 11.59 7.07
CA GLN A 406 25.32 10.83 7.33
C GLN A 406 25.11 10.61 8.84
N ALA A 407 26.15 10.15 9.55
CA ALA A 407 26.09 9.96 10.99
C ALA A 407 25.81 11.28 11.73
N ALA A 408 26.43 12.38 11.31
CA ALA A 408 26.18 13.71 11.88
C ALA A 408 24.74 14.18 11.64
N ALA A 409 24.22 13.99 10.43
CA ALA A 409 22.85 14.38 10.07
C ALA A 409 21.78 13.56 10.82
N LEU A 410 22.07 12.30 11.14
CA LEU A 410 21.14 11.39 11.84
C LEU A 410 21.33 11.37 13.36
N GLY A 411 22.47 11.82 13.87
CA GLY A 411 22.89 11.65 15.26
C GLY A 411 22.19 12.57 16.27
N ALA A 412 21.64 13.71 15.84
CA ALA A 412 20.85 14.59 16.69
C ALA A 412 19.69 15.23 15.92
N PRO A 413 18.49 15.33 16.51
CA PRO A 413 17.39 16.05 15.90
C PRO A 413 17.79 17.53 15.73
N PRO A 414 17.55 18.14 14.56
CA PRO A 414 17.77 19.56 14.39
C PRO A 414 16.84 20.36 15.31
N PRO A 415 17.22 21.59 15.71
CA PRO A 415 16.32 22.45 16.46
C PRO A 415 15.02 22.69 15.67
N PRO A 416 13.89 22.94 16.37
CA PRO A 416 12.65 23.34 15.71
C PRO A 416 12.90 24.55 14.81
N ASP A 417 12.32 24.52 13.61
CA ASP A 417 12.42 25.63 12.67
C ASP A 417 11.49 26.77 13.12
N PRO A 418 12.00 27.92 13.58
CA PRO A 418 11.17 29.02 14.08
C PRO A 418 10.31 29.65 12.98
N ASP A 419 10.69 29.47 11.71
CA ASP A 419 9.98 30.06 10.57
C ASP A 419 8.95 29.11 9.96
N ALA A 420 8.83 27.87 10.43
CA ALA A 420 7.90 26.88 9.88
C ALA A 420 6.44 27.36 9.91
N ALA A 421 5.99 27.91 11.03
CA ALA A 421 4.62 28.44 11.16
C ALA A 421 4.38 29.63 10.20
N ARG A 422 5.36 30.53 10.09
CA ARG A 422 5.30 31.67 9.16
C ARG A 422 5.24 31.20 7.71
N ALA A 423 6.05 30.21 7.34
CA ALA A 423 6.06 29.62 6.01
C ALA A 423 4.68 29.04 5.66
N ILE A 424 4.05 28.30 6.58
CA ILE A 424 2.71 27.74 6.39
C ILE A 424 1.67 28.86 6.19
N THR A 425 1.65 29.88 7.04
CA THR A 425 0.71 31.01 6.90
C THR A 425 0.86 31.72 5.56
N GLN A 426 2.09 32.06 5.16
CA GLN A 426 2.36 32.68 3.86
C GLN A 426 1.99 31.77 2.68
N GLY A 427 2.20 30.46 2.83
CA GLY A 427 1.81 29.48 1.82
C GLY A 427 0.30 29.39 1.65
N VAL A 428 -0.47 29.48 2.73
CA VAL A 428 -1.95 29.53 2.68
C VAL A 428 -2.44 30.76 1.93
N GLU A 429 -1.90 31.94 2.27
CA GLU A 429 -2.24 33.20 1.59
C GLU A 429 -1.90 33.12 0.09
N ALA A 430 -0.68 32.67 -0.24
CA ALA A 430 -0.23 32.53 -1.61
C ALA A 430 -1.03 31.49 -2.40
N LEU A 431 -1.39 30.36 -1.77
CA LEU A 431 -2.21 29.31 -2.38
C LEU A 431 -3.57 29.89 -2.77
N LEU A 432 -4.26 30.55 -1.83
CA LEU A 432 -5.58 31.14 -2.06
C LEU A 432 -5.55 32.27 -3.09
N ALA A 433 -4.48 33.07 -3.13
CA ALA A 433 -4.29 34.13 -4.12
C ALA A 433 -3.98 33.59 -5.53
N SER A 434 -3.40 32.39 -5.63
CA SER A 434 -3.06 31.73 -6.90
C SER A 434 -4.21 30.94 -7.53
N LEU A 435 -5.38 30.89 -6.87
CA LEU A 435 -6.51 30.12 -7.37
C LEU A 435 -7.08 30.72 -8.66
N PRO A 436 -7.52 29.88 -9.61
CA PRO A 436 -8.21 30.37 -10.80
C PRO A 436 -9.49 31.09 -10.38
N THR A 437 -9.86 32.16 -11.10
CA THR A 437 -11.19 32.76 -10.96
C THR A 437 -12.22 31.67 -11.24
N PRO A 438 -13.22 31.45 -10.36
CA PRO A 438 -14.25 30.47 -10.64
C PRO A 438 -14.93 30.86 -11.96
N CYS A 439 -14.90 29.96 -12.95
CA CYS A 439 -15.78 30.12 -14.10
C CYS A 439 -17.21 30.23 -13.57
N ALA A 440 -17.95 31.25 -14.00
CA ALA A 440 -19.39 31.27 -13.81
C ALA A 440 -19.92 29.99 -14.45
N ALA A 441 -20.28 29.00 -13.64
CA ALA A 441 -20.91 27.80 -14.14
C ALA A 441 -22.23 28.26 -14.79
N GLY A 442 -22.42 27.93 -16.07
CA GLY A 442 -23.70 28.10 -16.73
C GLY A 442 -24.79 27.44 -15.88
N ALA A 443 -25.86 28.21 -15.67
CA ALA A 443 -27.07 27.79 -14.98
C ALA A 443 -27.71 26.55 -15.61
#